data_AF-A0A162RCD6-F1
#
_entry.id   AF-A0A162RCD6-F1
#
_cell.length_a   1.000
_cell.length_b   1.000
_cell.length_c   1.000
_cell.angle_alpha   90.00
_cell.angle_beta   90.00
_cell.angle_gamma   90.00
#
_symmetry.space_group_name_H-M   'P 1'
#
loop_
_entity.id
_entity.type
_entity.pdbx_description
1 polymer ?
#
loop_
_entity_poly.entity_id
_entity_poly.type
_entity_poly.pdbx_seq_one_letter_code
_entity_poly.pdbx_strand_id
1 'polypeptide(L)'
;MKIMLRLKTVSSPRRIDISQNLADMFMEYIAEYHNEEVETNHIFIKISGNNKNKAMHYVDVDNLFRSLKKKTGIYVTPHMFRHSSLTVLRMAGWQPELLRVRAGHKNIYTTMNTYIHPSDEDITREFEKTQPNLDLDIYNEGEE
;
A
#
# COMPACT_ATOMS: atom_id res chain seq x y z
N MET A 1 11.09 4.92 8.53
CA MET A 1 11.47 6.01 7.60
C MET A 1 10.24 6.43 6.79
N LYS A 2 10.16 7.67 6.26
CA LYS A 2 9.03 8.13 5.41
C LYS A 2 9.52 8.50 4.02
N ILE A 3 8.83 8.05 2.97
CA ILE A 3 9.06 8.49 1.59
C ILE A 3 7.94 9.45 1.17
N MET A 4 8.31 10.53 0.48
CA MET A 4 7.36 11.48 -0.09
C MET A 4 7.04 11.12 -1.54
N LEU A 5 5.75 10.93 -1.85
CA LEU A 5 5.26 10.68 -3.19
C LEU A 5 4.68 11.98 -3.78
N ARG A 6 5.22 12.43 -4.91
CA ARG A 6 4.62 13.48 -5.74
C ARG A 6 3.88 12.81 -6.90
N LEU A 7 2.54 12.88 -6.88
CA LEU A 7 1.69 12.33 -7.94
C LEU A 7 1.41 13.36 -9.03
N LYS A 8 1.04 12.89 -10.23
CA LYS A 8 0.67 13.70 -11.40
C LYS A 8 -0.52 14.67 -11.17
N THR A 9 -1.35 14.43 -10.16
CA THR A 9 -2.47 15.32 -9.80
C THR A 9 -2.20 16.00 -8.45
N VAL A 10 -2.45 17.32 -8.39
CA VAL A 10 -2.19 18.24 -7.25
C VAL A 10 -2.96 17.91 -5.96
N SER A 11 -3.58 16.74 -5.82
CA SER A 11 -4.17 16.33 -4.54
C SER A 11 -3.06 15.84 -3.60
N SER A 12 -2.46 16.79 -2.90
CA SER A 12 -1.56 16.70 -1.74
C SER A 12 -0.40 15.69 -1.83
N PRO A 13 0.88 16.12 -1.77
CA PRO A 13 1.99 15.18 -1.62
C PRO A 13 1.76 14.27 -0.41
N ARG A 14 1.93 12.97 -0.59
CA ARG A 14 1.65 11.98 0.47
C ARG A 14 2.95 11.43 1.02
N ARG A 15 3.04 11.33 2.35
CA ARG A 15 4.14 10.64 3.02
C ARG A 15 3.69 9.23 3.37
N ILE A 16 4.47 8.24 2.96
CA ILE A 16 4.23 6.83 3.27
C ILE A 16 5.32 6.33 4.20
N ASP A 17 4.91 5.78 5.33
CA ASP A 17 5.80 5.04 6.22
C ASP A 17 6.25 3.75 5.57
N ILE A 18 7.56 3.54 5.62
CA ILE A 18 8.26 2.36 5.15
C ILE A 18 9.14 1.79 6.26
N SER A 19 9.28 0.46 6.24
CA SER A 19 10.19 -0.29 7.09
C SER A 19 11.65 0.01 6.76
N GLN A 20 12.55 -0.28 7.70
CA GLN A 20 13.98 -0.02 7.52
C GLN A 20 14.56 -0.86 6.38
N ASN A 21 14.23 -2.15 6.30
CA ASN A 21 14.68 -3.02 5.22
C ASN A 21 14.28 -2.50 3.81
N LEU A 22 13.10 -1.89 3.66
CA LEU A 22 12.71 -1.29 2.38
C LEU A 22 13.53 -0.03 2.08
N ALA A 23 13.84 0.77 3.10
CA ALA A 23 14.75 1.91 2.94
C ALA A 23 16.14 1.46 2.51
N ASP A 24 16.65 0.38 3.12
CA ASP A 24 17.96 -0.18 2.79
C ASP A 24 17.99 -0.68 1.33
N MET A 25 16.94 -1.39 0.88
CA MET A 25 16.80 -1.79 -0.53
C MET A 25 16.80 -0.61 -1.51
N PHE A 26 16.19 0.52 -1.14
CA PHE A 26 16.26 1.74 -1.96
C PHE A 26 17.68 2.30 -2.01
N MET A 27 18.39 2.31 -0.88
CA MET A 27 19.77 2.80 -0.82
C MET A 27 20.72 1.91 -1.62
N GLU A 28 20.58 0.58 -1.52
CA GLU A 28 21.33 -0.38 -2.32
C GLU A 28 21.09 -0.16 -3.82
N TYR A 29 19.83 -0.03 -4.24
CA TYR A 29 19.49 0.26 -5.63
C TYR A 29 20.11 1.57 -6.11
N ILE A 30 20.05 2.64 -5.32
CA ILE A 30 20.64 3.92 -5.67
C ILE A 30 22.17 3.78 -5.78
N ALA A 31 22.82 3.15 -4.82
CA ALA A 31 24.27 2.96 -4.83
C ALA A 31 24.74 2.13 -6.03
N GLU A 32 23.96 1.13 -6.45
CA GLU A 32 24.32 0.27 -7.58
C GLU A 32 24.09 0.93 -8.94
N TYR A 33 22.99 1.68 -9.11
CA TYR A 33 22.56 2.16 -10.43
C TYR A 33 22.71 3.66 -10.67
N HIS A 34 22.85 4.49 -9.62
CA HIS A 34 23.06 5.95 -9.78
C HIS A 34 24.54 6.30 -9.74
N ASN A 35 25.14 6.38 -10.93
CA ASN A 35 26.51 6.86 -11.13
C ASN A 35 26.52 8.29 -11.72
N GLU A 36 27.71 8.80 -12.05
CA GLU A 36 27.91 10.15 -12.61
C GLU A 36 27.19 10.39 -13.94
N GLU A 37 26.78 9.34 -14.65
CA GLU A 37 26.06 9.43 -15.93
C GLU A 37 24.53 9.58 -15.74
N VAL A 38 24.03 9.50 -14.51
CA VAL A 38 22.59 9.62 -14.21
C VAL A 38 22.21 11.07 -13.94
N GLU A 39 21.62 11.73 -14.94
CA GLU A 39 21.23 13.15 -14.88
C GLU A 39 19.81 13.38 -14.34
N THR A 40 19.22 12.44 -13.59
CA THR A 40 17.83 12.55 -13.13
C THR A 40 17.68 12.30 -11.64
N ASN A 41 16.81 13.07 -10.99
CA ASN A 41 16.47 12.91 -9.57
C ASN A 41 15.40 11.83 -9.32
N HIS A 42 15.05 11.02 -10.32
CA HIS A 42 14.11 9.91 -10.15
C HIS A 42 14.83 8.70 -9.60
N ILE A 43 14.30 8.09 -8.53
CA ILE A 43 14.88 6.88 -7.94
C ILE A 43 14.98 5.76 -8.99
N PHE A 44 13.90 5.43 -9.68
CA PHE A 44 13.91 4.34 -10.67
C PHE A 44 14.29 4.82 -12.07
N ILE A 45 15.34 4.21 -12.62
CA ILE A 45 15.90 4.52 -13.94
C ILE A 45 15.92 3.27 -14.82
N LYS A 46 16.01 3.48 -16.13
CA LYS A 46 16.21 2.40 -17.11
C LYS A 46 17.65 1.90 -16.98
N ILE A 47 17.84 0.64 -16.61
CA ILE A 47 19.17 0.06 -16.33
C ILE A 47 19.91 -0.46 -17.57
N SER A 48 19.22 -0.57 -18.72
CA SER A 48 19.77 -1.14 -19.95
C SER A 48 19.14 -0.56 -21.22
N GLY A 49 19.80 -0.77 -22.37
CA GLY A 49 19.33 -0.35 -23.69
C GLY A 49 19.63 1.11 -24.02
N ASN A 50 19.16 1.58 -25.18
CA ASN A 50 19.51 2.91 -25.72
C ASN A 50 19.06 4.11 -24.86
N ASN A 51 18.15 3.87 -23.92
CA ASN A 51 17.64 4.88 -22.98
C ASN A 51 18.14 4.65 -21.55
N LYS A 52 19.25 3.91 -21.38
CA LYS A 52 19.89 3.69 -20.07
C LYS A 52 20.12 5.03 -19.35
N ASN A 53 20.06 5.00 -18.01
CA ASN A 53 20.21 6.14 -17.09
C ASN A 53 19.07 7.18 -17.11
N LYS A 54 18.12 7.08 -18.05
CA LYS A 54 16.92 7.93 -18.05
C LYS A 54 15.86 7.42 -17.07
N ALA A 55 15.05 8.32 -16.53
CA ALA A 55 13.95 7.97 -15.63
C ALA A 55 12.98 6.94 -16.25
N MET A 56 12.46 6.02 -15.43
CA MET A 56 11.38 5.12 -15.86
C MET A 56 10.05 5.88 -16.01
N HIS A 57 9.28 5.49 -17.02
CA HIS A 57 7.91 5.89 -17.24
C HIS A 57 6.95 4.73 -16.98
N TYR A 58 5.65 5.01 -16.98
CA TYR A 58 4.62 4.01 -16.72
C TYR A 58 4.70 2.79 -17.66
N VAL A 59 5.02 3.03 -18.94
CA VAL A 59 5.18 1.96 -19.94
C VAL A 59 6.36 1.05 -19.60
N ASP A 60 7.44 1.58 -19.00
CA ASP A 60 8.59 0.77 -18.60
C ASP A 60 8.22 -0.19 -17.47
N VAL A 61 7.36 0.25 -16.54
CA VAL A 61 6.81 -0.60 -15.47
C VAL A 61 5.90 -1.69 -16.06
N ASP A 62 5.01 -1.35 -17.00
CA ASP A 62 4.15 -2.36 -17.65
C ASP A 62 4.98 -3.43 -18.39
N ASN A 63 6.01 -2.99 -19.11
CA ASN A 63 6.93 -3.89 -19.82
C ASN A 63 7.72 -4.80 -18.87
N LEU A 64 8.13 -4.29 -17.70
CA LEU A 64 8.76 -5.09 -16.65
C LEU A 64 7.83 -6.23 -16.20
N PHE A 65 6.57 -5.92 -15.90
CA PHE A 65 5.59 -6.92 -15.46
C PHE A 65 5.25 -7.94 -16.54
N ARG A 66 5.15 -7.53 -17.81
CA ARG A 66 5.02 -8.47 -18.95
C ARG A 66 6.21 -9.41 -19.04
N SER A 67 7.42 -8.88 -18.84
CA SER A 67 8.65 -9.67 -18.88
C SER A 67 8.71 -10.67 -17.73
N LEU A 68 8.32 -10.27 -16.51
CA LEU A 68 8.21 -11.15 -15.36
C LEU A 68 7.18 -12.26 -15.59
N LYS A 69 6.01 -11.94 -16.14
CA LYS A 69 5.01 -12.94 -16.54
C LYS A 69 5.58 -13.96 -17.50
N LYS A 70 6.28 -13.51 -18.54
CA LYS A 70 6.88 -14.41 -19.54
C LYS A 70 7.95 -15.32 -18.92
N LYS A 71 8.76 -14.81 -17.99
CA LYS A 71 9.85 -15.56 -17.34
C LYS A 71 9.36 -16.56 -16.29
N THR A 72 8.29 -16.23 -15.57
CA THR A 72 7.83 -17.00 -14.40
C THR A 72 6.55 -17.79 -14.65
N GLY A 73 5.80 -17.47 -15.71
CA GLY A 73 4.44 -17.96 -15.93
C GLY A 73 3.37 -17.30 -15.05
N ILE A 74 3.77 -16.47 -14.08
CA ILE A 74 2.85 -15.89 -13.09
C ILE A 74 2.29 -14.56 -13.61
N TYR A 75 0.97 -14.46 -13.70
CA TYR A 75 0.31 -13.21 -14.03
C TYR A 75 0.16 -12.33 -12.79
N VAL A 76 0.85 -11.20 -12.80
CA VAL A 76 0.72 -10.16 -11.78
C VAL A 76 0.80 -8.78 -12.43
N THR A 77 0.19 -7.78 -11.80
CA THR A 77 0.22 -6.38 -12.24
C THR A 77 0.61 -5.46 -11.08
N PRO A 78 1.10 -4.23 -11.34
CA PRO A 78 1.39 -3.26 -10.28
C PRO A 78 0.18 -2.99 -9.38
N HIS A 79 -1.02 -3.00 -9.95
CA HIS A 79 -2.27 -2.79 -9.21
C HIS A 79 -2.55 -3.92 -8.21
N MET A 80 -2.25 -5.17 -8.57
CA MET A 80 -2.39 -6.33 -7.67
C MET A 80 -1.42 -6.25 -6.48
N PHE A 81 -0.19 -5.76 -6.68
CA PHE A 81 0.74 -5.52 -5.57
C PHE A 81 0.22 -4.46 -4.61
N ARG A 82 -0.39 -3.39 -5.13
CA ARG A 82 -1.02 -2.36 -4.30
C ARG A 82 -2.18 -2.92 -3.48
N HIS A 83 -3.03 -3.74 -4.07
CA HIS A 83 -4.09 -4.43 -3.33
C HIS A 83 -3.52 -5.33 -2.23
N SER A 84 -2.56 -6.17 -2.58
CA SER A 84 -1.93 -7.11 -1.65
C SER A 84 -1.31 -6.36 -0.46
N SER A 85 -0.62 -5.24 -0.71
CA SER A 85 -0.06 -4.40 0.35
C SER A 85 -1.12 -3.84 1.31
N LEU A 86 -2.28 -3.41 0.79
CA LEU A 86 -3.37 -2.87 1.61
C LEU A 86 -4.10 -3.98 2.37
N THR A 87 -4.29 -5.15 1.76
CA THR A 87 -4.84 -6.35 2.42
C THR A 87 -3.96 -6.80 3.58
N VAL A 88 -2.63 -6.89 3.40
CA VAL A 88 -1.70 -7.24 4.48
C VAL A 88 -1.82 -6.28 5.66
N LEU A 89 -1.94 -4.97 5.39
CA LEU A 89 -2.12 -3.98 6.46
C LEU A 89 -3.48 -4.11 7.16
N ARG A 90 -4.55 -4.42 6.41
CA ARG A 90 -5.87 -4.70 6.99
C ARG A 90 -5.84 -5.91 7.92
N MET A 91 -5.17 -7.00 7.50
CA MET A 91 -4.97 -8.21 8.30
C MET A 91 -4.13 -7.93 9.55
N ALA A 92 -3.20 -6.98 9.47
CA ALA A 92 -2.45 -6.47 10.62
C ALA A 92 -3.25 -5.49 11.51
N GLY A 93 -4.57 -5.37 11.30
CA GLY A 93 -5.46 -4.56 12.14
C GLY A 93 -5.57 -3.08 11.77
N TRP A 94 -5.06 -2.66 10.61
CA TRP A 94 -5.21 -1.26 10.21
C TRP A 94 -6.68 -0.91 9.94
N GLN A 95 -7.11 0.20 10.54
CA GLN A 95 -8.45 0.72 10.37
C GLN A 95 -8.67 1.25 8.94
N PRO A 96 -9.89 1.14 8.40
CA PRO A 96 -10.23 1.60 7.04
C PRO A 96 -9.81 3.04 6.72
N GLU A 97 -9.95 3.94 7.68
CA GLU A 97 -9.52 5.34 7.61
C GLU A 97 -8.02 5.45 7.26
N LEU A 98 -7.18 4.68 7.97
CA LEU A 98 -5.73 4.66 7.77
C LEU A 98 -5.36 4.06 6.41
N LEU A 99 -6.05 3.00 6.00
CA LEU A 99 -5.88 2.38 4.69
C LEU A 99 -6.27 3.35 3.56
N ARG A 100 -7.36 4.12 3.72
CA ARG A 100 -7.79 5.15 2.76
C ARG A 100 -6.74 6.24 2.60
N VAL A 101 -6.16 6.74 3.70
CA VAL A 101 -5.11 7.76 3.68
C VAL A 101 -3.84 7.23 3.02
N ARG A 102 -3.39 6.02 3.39
CA ARG A 102 -2.21 5.38 2.80
C ARG A 102 -2.38 5.11 1.30
N ALA A 103 -3.55 4.61 0.91
CA ALA A 103 -3.93 4.44 -0.48
C ALA A 103 -4.04 5.82 -1.18
N GLY A 104 -4.47 6.84 -0.45
CA GLY A 104 -4.81 8.15 -0.97
C GLY A 104 -5.99 8.10 -1.93
N HIS A 105 -7.00 7.32 -1.55
CA HIS A 105 -8.31 7.34 -2.19
C HIS A 105 -9.08 8.57 -1.71
N LYS A 106 -9.62 9.35 -2.65
CA LYS A 106 -10.52 10.47 -2.33
C LYS A 106 -11.83 9.98 -1.71
N ASN A 107 -12.32 8.83 -2.18
CA ASN A 107 -13.55 8.21 -1.70
C ASN A 107 -13.23 6.98 -0.82
N ILE A 108 -13.84 6.93 0.37
CA ILE A 108 -13.71 5.81 1.30
C ILE A 108 -14.35 4.52 0.78
N TYR A 109 -15.40 4.60 -0.05
CA TYR A 109 -16.09 3.43 -0.61
C TYR A 109 -15.17 2.57 -1.50
N THR A 110 -14.18 3.17 -2.16
CA THR A 110 -13.15 2.44 -2.92
C THR A 110 -12.26 1.60 -1.99
N THR A 111 -12.03 2.05 -0.76
CA THR A 111 -11.30 1.28 0.26
C THR A 111 -12.23 0.26 0.93
N MET A 112 -13.47 0.63 1.24
CA MET A 112 -14.46 -0.25 1.87
C MET A 112 -14.76 -1.48 1.01
N ASN A 113 -15.17 -1.26 -0.25
CA ASN A 113 -15.57 -2.35 -1.14
C ASN A 113 -14.41 -3.30 -1.50
N THR A 114 -13.17 -2.84 -1.35
CA THR A 114 -11.98 -3.57 -1.77
C THR A 114 -11.30 -4.30 -0.61
N TYR A 115 -11.38 -3.78 0.62
CA TYR A 115 -10.57 -4.26 1.74
C TYR A 115 -11.36 -4.46 3.05
N ILE A 116 -12.65 -4.17 3.08
CA ILE A 116 -13.50 -4.40 4.26
C ILE A 116 -14.48 -5.51 3.92
N HIS A 117 -14.00 -6.73 4.06
CA HIS A 117 -14.83 -7.92 4.14
C HIS A 117 -14.36 -8.66 5.39
N PRO A 118 -14.82 -8.25 6.59
CA PRO A 118 -14.51 -9.01 7.80
C PRO A 118 -15.06 -10.42 7.64
N SER A 119 -14.27 -11.43 8.02
CA SER A 119 -14.79 -12.79 8.15
C SER A 119 -15.78 -12.85 9.33
N ASP A 120 -16.66 -13.85 9.36
CA ASP A 120 -17.55 -14.06 10.51
C ASP A 120 -16.75 -14.20 11.81
N GLU A 121 -15.58 -14.84 11.76
CA GLU A 121 -14.64 -14.94 12.88
C GLU A 121 -14.12 -13.57 13.36
N ASP A 122 -13.83 -12.66 12.43
CA ASP A 122 -13.43 -11.29 12.78
C ASP A 122 -14.56 -10.54 13.48
N ILE A 123 -15.80 -10.70 13.01
CA ILE A 123 -16.98 -10.07 13.59
C ILE A 123 -17.21 -10.59 15.00
N THR A 124 -17.21 -11.91 15.18
CA THR A 124 -17.39 -12.56 16.49
C THR A 124 -16.30 -12.13 17.46
N ARG A 125 -15.03 -12.17 17.05
CA ARG A 125 -13.89 -11.79 17.90
C ARG A 125 -13.95 -10.32 18.34
N GLU A 126 -14.34 -9.41 17.47
CA GLU A 126 -14.46 -8.00 17.85
C GLU A 126 -15.69 -7.76 18.74
N PHE A 127 -16.80 -8.49 18.54
CA PHE A 127 -17.95 -8.44 19.45
C PHE A 127 -17.62 -9.00 20.84
N GLU A 128 -16.91 -10.13 20.94
CA GLU A 128 -16.49 -10.69 22.22
C GLU A 128 -15.58 -9.73 23.02
N LYS A 129 -14.76 -8.92 22.33
CA LYS A 129 -13.95 -7.88 22.99
C LYS A 129 -14.77 -6.70 23.49
N THR A 130 -15.87 -6.36 22.81
CA THR A 130 -16.74 -5.24 23.20
C THR A 130 -17.83 -5.66 24.19
N GLN A 131 -18.19 -6.95 24.21
CA GLN A 131 -19.24 -7.52 25.05
C GLN A 131 -19.10 -7.18 26.54
N PRO A 132 -17.92 -7.20 27.18
CA PRO A 132 -17.77 -6.81 28.59
C PRO A 132 -18.07 -5.33 28.86
N ASN A 133 -18.00 -4.46 27.84
CA ASN A 133 -18.27 -3.03 27.95
C ASN A 133 -19.71 -2.67 27.51
N LEU A 134 -20.49 -3.67 27.08
CA LEU A 134 -21.89 -3.53 26.65
C LEU A 134 -22.86 -3.90 27.78
N ASP A 135 -22.46 -3.71 29.04
CA ASP A 135 -23.29 -4.00 30.19
C ASP A 135 -24.51 -3.06 30.20
N LEU A 136 -25.68 -3.60 29.85
CA LEU A 136 -26.96 -2.89 29.72
C LEU A 136 -27.79 -3.05 31.00
N ASP A 137 -27.19 -2.83 32.16
CA ASP A 137 -27.85 -2.86 33.48
C ASP A 137 -28.97 -1.80 33.65
N ILE A 138 -29.21 -0.97 32.62
CA ILE A 138 -30.25 0.05 32.55
C ILE A 138 -31.69 -0.47 32.39
N TYR A 139 -31.94 -1.79 32.44
CA TYR A 139 -33.29 -2.38 32.42
C TYR A 139 -33.73 -3.08 33.71
N ASN A 140 -32.95 -2.99 34.80
CA ASN A 140 -33.31 -3.62 36.08
C ASN A 140 -34.06 -2.68 37.06
N GLU A 141 -34.30 -1.42 36.73
CA GLU A 141 -35.22 -0.56 37.50
C GLU A 141 -36.67 -0.74 37.00
N GLY A 142 -37.22 -1.94 37.20
CA GLY A 142 -38.66 -2.11 37.34
C GLY A 142 -39.01 -1.85 38.80
N GLU A 143 -39.57 -0.66 39.07
CA GLU A 143 -40.14 -0.27 40.37
C GLU A 143 -41.09 -1.36 40.90
N GLU A 144 -40.92 -1.69 42.19
CA GLU A 144 -41.81 -2.54 43.01
C GLU A 144 -43.27 -2.07 43.04
#